data_AF-A0A381UTR0-F1
#
_entry.id   AF-A0A381UTR0-F1
#
_cell.length_a   1.000
_cell.length_b   1.000
_cell.length_c   1.000
_cell.angle_alpha   90.00
_cell.angle_beta   90.00
_cell.angle_gamma   90.00
#
_symmetry.space_group_name_H-M   'P 1'
#
loop_
_entity.id
_entity.type
_entity.pdbx_description
1 polymer ?
#
loop_
_entity_poly.entity_id
_entity_poly.type
_entity_poly.pdbx_seq_one_letter_code
_entity_poly.pdbx_strand_id
1 'polypeptide(L)'
;VASCTEEPRDQAVQVLEQVAELLAECTETGRLARAHKLAGKVTCQVDKDELIIAAVAKYNVVVDITNRRIQHGCRDFQGQARKLCLCKHVAATLLALEPQRALSIVQELANGARAPASGVVAAWRLEVITRFSPRG
;
A
#
# COMPACT_ATOMS: atom_id res chain seq x y z
N VAL A 1 -21.76 -29.49 23.47
CA VAL A 1 -21.25 -28.18 23.94
C VAL A 1 -19.74 -28.15 23.79
N ALA A 2 -19.27 -27.49 22.72
CA ALA A 2 -17.91 -26.98 22.56
C ALA A 2 -17.91 -26.14 21.27
N SER A 3 -18.44 -24.91 21.37
CA SER A 3 -18.21 -23.89 20.34
C SER A 3 -16.90 -23.23 20.72
N CYS A 4 -15.82 -23.75 20.13
CA CYS A 4 -14.48 -23.19 20.28
C CYS A 4 -14.36 -22.04 19.28
N THR A 5 -14.12 -20.85 19.82
CA THR A 5 -13.87 -19.59 19.14
C THR A 5 -12.60 -19.65 18.27
N GLU A 6 -12.74 -20.01 16.99
CA GLU A 6 -11.66 -19.99 15.98
C GLU A 6 -11.78 -18.77 15.01
N GLU A 7 -12.91 -18.06 15.05
CA GLU A 7 -13.35 -17.06 14.06
C GLU A 7 -12.41 -15.85 13.78
N PRO A 8 -11.70 -15.23 14.75
CA PRO A 8 -11.00 -13.96 14.47
C PRO A 8 -9.69 -14.14 13.69
N ARG A 9 -9.03 -15.29 13.78
CA ARG A 9 -7.74 -15.54 13.11
C ARG A 9 -7.93 -15.84 11.63
N ASP A 10 -8.96 -16.62 11.29
CA ASP A 10 -9.30 -16.92 9.89
C ASP A 10 -9.73 -15.66 9.12
N GLN A 11 -10.48 -14.75 9.77
CA GLN A 11 -10.89 -13.51 9.15
C GLN A 11 -9.69 -12.59 8.82
N ALA A 12 -8.69 -12.50 9.70
CA ALA A 12 -7.50 -11.71 9.46
C ALA A 12 -6.64 -12.27 8.32
N VAL A 13 -6.55 -13.61 8.20
CA VAL A 13 -5.86 -14.29 7.10
C VAL A 13 -6.55 -14.00 5.77
N GLN A 14 -7.89 -14.14 5.70
CA GLN A 14 -8.67 -13.83 4.50
C GLN A 14 -8.50 -12.37 4.04
N VAL A 15 -8.47 -11.43 4.99
CA VAL A 15 -8.27 -10.00 4.69
C VAL A 15 -6.87 -9.78 4.10
N LEU A 16 -5.83 -10.40 4.65
CA LEU A 16 -4.48 -10.30 4.12
C LEU A 16 -4.33 -10.91 2.72
N GLU A 17 -5.02 -12.02 2.44
CA GLU A 17 -5.10 -12.60 1.10
C GLU A 17 -5.76 -11.64 0.12
N GLN A 18 -6.89 -11.04 0.50
CA GLN A 18 -7.59 -10.05 -0.33
C GLN A 18 -6.74 -8.80 -0.59
N VAL A 19 -6.00 -8.32 0.42
CA VAL A 19 -5.02 -7.23 0.25
C VAL A 19 -3.97 -7.59 -0.81
N ALA A 20 -3.42 -8.81 -0.75
CA ALA A 20 -2.41 -9.26 -1.69
C ALA A 20 -2.95 -9.37 -3.12
N GLU A 21 -4.18 -9.87 -3.29
CA GLU A 21 -4.86 -9.96 -4.59
C GLU A 21 -5.04 -8.57 -5.22
N LEU A 22 -5.60 -7.62 -4.48
CA LEU A 22 -5.81 -6.27 -4.98
C LEU A 22 -4.50 -5.54 -5.26
N LEU A 23 -3.45 -5.77 -4.45
CA LEU A 23 -2.12 -5.25 -4.73
C LEU A 23 -1.56 -5.79 -6.05
N ALA A 24 -1.89 -7.01 -6.45
CA ALA A 24 -1.45 -7.59 -7.72
C ALA A 24 -2.01 -6.86 -8.95
N GLU A 25 -3.08 -6.08 -8.79
CA GLU A 25 -3.62 -5.21 -9.83
C GLU A 25 -2.89 -3.87 -9.91
N CYS A 26 -2.35 -3.42 -8.78
CA CYS A 26 -1.59 -2.19 -8.67
C CYS A 26 -0.07 -2.41 -8.82
N THR A 27 0.41 -3.65 -8.91
CA THR A 27 1.85 -3.95 -9.03
C THR A 27 2.12 -5.20 -9.87
N GLU A 28 3.31 -5.27 -10.48
CA GLU A 28 3.71 -6.44 -11.27
C GLU A 28 4.06 -7.63 -10.35
N THR A 29 3.76 -8.87 -10.74
CA THR A 29 3.92 -10.10 -9.92
C THR A 29 5.30 -10.23 -9.28
N GLY A 30 6.38 -10.00 -10.04
CA GLY A 30 7.75 -10.07 -9.53
C GLY A 30 8.10 -8.94 -8.53
N ARG A 31 7.36 -7.83 -8.52
CA ARG A 31 7.47 -6.77 -7.51
C ARG A 31 6.70 -7.14 -6.26
N LEU A 32 5.49 -7.68 -6.39
CA LEU A 32 4.68 -8.13 -5.25
C LEU A 32 5.39 -9.23 -4.45
N ALA A 33 5.94 -10.25 -5.10
CA ALA A 33 6.69 -11.30 -4.43
C ALA A 33 7.89 -10.77 -3.62
N ARG A 34 8.52 -9.68 -4.08
CA ARG A 34 9.59 -9.00 -3.34
C ARG A 34 9.05 -8.09 -2.24
N ALA A 35 7.85 -7.54 -2.39
CA ALA A 35 7.17 -6.74 -1.39
C ALA A 35 6.85 -7.58 -0.14
N HIS A 36 6.31 -8.79 -0.30
CA HIS A 36 6.06 -9.71 0.83
C HIS A 36 7.33 -9.98 1.66
N LYS A 37 8.46 -10.20 1.00
CA LYS A 37 9.77 -10.40 1.68
C LYS A 37 10.28 -9.15 2.40
N LEU A 38 9.78 -7.98 2.05
CA LEU A 38 10.16 -6.69 2.63
C LEU A 38 9.18 -6.20 3.69
N ALA A 39 7.94 -6.69 3.73
CA ALA A 39 6.89 -6.22 4.64
C ALA A 39 7.33 -6.27 6.11
N GLY A 40 7.93 -7.39 6.55
CA GLY A 40 8.49 -7.52 7.91
C GLY A 40 9.71 -6.64 8.22
N LYS A 41 10.21 -5.86 7.25
CA LYS A 41 11.32 -4.91 7.40
C LYS A 41 10.85 -3.45 7.29
N VAL A 42 9.54 -3.23 7.20
CA VAL A 42 8.94 -1.90 7.22
C VAL A 42 8.87 -1.44 8.66
N THR A 43 9.16 -0.16 8.89
CA THR A 43 8.99 0.49 10.19
C THR A 43 8.10 1.71 10.02
N CYS A 44 6.87 1.64 10.54
CA CYS A 44 5.95 2.77 10.53
C CYS A 44 6.42 3.82 11.56
N GLN A 45 6.77 5.01 11.06
CA GLN A 45 7.17 6.16 11.87
C GLN A 45 5.95 7.02 12.24
N VAL A 46 4.99 7.11 11.33
CA VAL A 46 3.67 7.72 11.54
C VAL A 46 2.64 6.74 11.00
N ASP A 47 1.61 6.47 11.80
CA ASP A 47 0.52 5.57 11.43
C ASP A 47 -0.81 6.12 11.95
N LYS A 48 -1.32 7.18 11.30
CA LYS A 48 -2.56 7.87 11.65
C LYS A 48 -3.54 7.85 10.49
N ASP A 49 -4.84 7.90 10.75
CA ASP A 49 -5.89 7.77 9.72
C ASP A 49 -5.69 8.70 8.52
N GLU A 50 -5.12 9.89 8.71
CA GLU A 50 -4.85 10.86 7.65
C GLU A 50 -3.52 10.64 6.91
N LEU A 51 -2.52 10.02 7.55
CA LEU A 51 -1.14 10.00 7.09
C LEU A 51 -0.35 8.80 7.62
N ILE A 52 0.33 8.12 6.71
CA ILE A 52 1.31 7.08 7.02
C ILE A 52 2.67 7.53 6.52
N ILE A 53 3.69 7.39 7.36
CA ILE A 53 5.09 7.55 6.99
C ILE A 53 5.82 6.30 7.45
N ALA A 54 6.44 5.59 6.52
CA ALA A 54 7.17 4.37 6.83
C ALA A 54 8.57 4.36 6.24
N ALA A 55 9.53 3.87 7.01
CA ALA A 55 10.86 3.55 6.53
C ALA A 55 10.88 2.11 6.00
N VAL A 56 11.47 1.92 4.82
CA VAL A 56 11.63 0.61 4.19
C VAL A 56 12.98 0.55 3.46
N ALA A 57 13.83 -0.36 3.93
CA ALA A 57 15.25 -0.41 3.57
C ALA A 57 15.95 0.96 3.80
N LYS A 58 16.25 1.70 2.73
CA LYS A 58 16.92 3.02 2.78
C LYS A 58 16.06 4.18 2.32
N TYR A 59 14.75 3.95 2.19
CA TYR A 59 13.80 4.92 1.65
C TYR A 59 12.65 5.14 2.63
N ASN A 60 11.98 6.29 2.49
CA ASN A 60 10.71 6.54 3.13
C ASN A 60 9.58 6.44 2.11
N VAL A 61 8.43 5.90 2.53
CA VAL A 61 7.17 5.90 1.81
C VAL A 61 6.20 6.78 2.60
N VAL A 62 5.55 7.71 1.91
CA VAL A 62 4.48 8.54 2.47
C VAL A 62 3.19 8.14 1.79
N VAL A 63 2.18 7.80 2.58
CA VAL A 63 0.80 7.58 2.13
C VAL A 63 -0.06 8.62 2.80
N ASP A 64 -0.40 9.66 2.05
CA ASP A 64 -1.28 10.75 2.45
C ASP A 64 -2.70 10.36 2.02
N ILE A 65 -3.45 9.83 2.98
CA ILE A 65 -4.77 9.22 2.75
C ILE A 65 -5.78 10.32 2.43
N THR A 66 -5.72 11.43 3.17
CA THR A 66 -6.60 12.59 2.99
C THR A 66 -6.54 13.14 1.57
N ASN A 67 -5.32 13.27 1.01
CA ASN A 67 -5.12 13.82 -0.32
C ASN A 67 -5.00 12.76 -1.42
N ARG A 68 -5.24 11.49 -1.09
CA ARG A 68 -5.11 10.31 -1.98
C ARG A 68 -3.80 10.33 -2.74
N ARG A 69 -2.70 10.42 -2.01
CA ARG A 69 -1.37 10.62 -2.58
C ARG A 69 -0.36 9.66 -1.97
N ILE A 70 0.44 9.04 -2.83
CA ILE A 70 1.59 8.25 -2.42
C ILE A 70 2.85 8.95 -2.91
N GLN A 71 3.79 9.21 -2.01
CA GLN A 71 5.08 9.78 -2.33
C GLN A 71 6.21 8.81 -2.03
N HIS A 72 7.09 8.61 -3.02
CA HIS A 72 8.26 7.76 -2.83
C HIS A 72 9.38 8.11 -3.83
N GLY A 73 10.63 7.85 -3.43
CA GLY A 73 11.81 8.30 -4.17
C GLY A 73 12.71 7.22 -4.75
N CYS A 74 12.33 5.94 -4.70
CA CYS A 74 13.18 4.91 -5.28
C CYS A 74 13.11 4.91 -6.82
N ARG A 75 14.23 4.57 -7.48
CA ARG A 75 14.32 4.51 -8.95
C ARG A 75 13.23 3.65 -9.60
N ASP A 76 12.83 2.55 -8.97
CA ASP A 76 11.77 1.67 -9.47
C ASP A 76 10.41 2.41 -9.48
N PHE A 77 10.10 3.16 -8.42
CA PHE A 77 8.88 3.94 -8.33
C PHE A 77 8.81 5.06 -9.37
N GLN A 78 9.94 5.68 -9.71
CA GLN A 78 9.99 6.69 -10.77
C GLN A 78 9.49 6.16 -12.12
N GLY A 79 9.83 4.90 -12.44
CA GLY A 79 9.32 4.24 -13.64
C GLY A 79 7.88 3.75 -13.50
N GLN A 80 7.53 3.22 -12.33
CA GLN A 80 6.21 2.62 -12.08
C GLN A 80 5.09 3.66 -11.94
N ALA A 81 5.37 4.82 -11.34
CA ALA A 81 4.39 5.91 -11.18
C ALA A 81 3.84 6.40 -12.52
N ARG A 82 4.66 6.42 -13.58
CA ARG A 82 4.24 6.77 -14.95
C ARG A 82 3.27 5.76 -15.57
N LYS A 83 3.28 4.53 -15.07
CA LYS A 83 2.38 3.44 -15.46
C LYS A 83 1.20 3.28 -14.50
N LEU A 84 1.07 4.18 -13.52
CA LEU A 84 0.10 4.08 -12.42
C LEU A 84 0.26 2.80 -11.59
N CYS A 85 1.49 2.26 -11.53
CA CYS A 85 1.81 1.07 -10.75
C CYS A 85 2.66 1.41 -9.52
N LEU A 86 2.59 0.52 -8.52
CA LEU A 86 3.37 0.58 -7.29
C LEU A 86 4.70 -0.17 -7.45
N CYS A 87 5.74 0.39 -6.84
CA CYS A 87 6.98 -0.36 -6.65
C CYS A 87 6.86 -1.31 -5.45
N LYS A 88 7.83 -2.23 -5.34
CA LYS A 88 7.87 -3.20 -4.23
C LYS A 88 7.91 -2.57 -2.83
N HIS A 89 8.47 -1.36 -2.66
CA HIS A 89 8.58 -0.72 -1.35
C HIS A 89 7.23 -0.17 -0.88
N VAL A 90 6.47 0.44 -1.78
CA VAL A 90 5.13 0.93 -1.47
C VAL A 90 4.21 -0.24 -1.19
N ALA A 91 4.22 -1.28 -2.03
CA ALA A 91 3.45 -2.49 -1.79
C ALA A 91 3.83 -3.15 -0.44
N ALA A 92 5.13 -3.21 -0.10
CA ALA A 92 5.57 -3.74 1.18
C ALA A 92 5.06 -2.90 2.36
N THR A 93 5.01 -1.58 2.19
CA THR A 93 4.50 -0.66 3.21
C THR A 93 3.03 -0.93 3.48
N LEU A 94 2.22 -1.10 2.43
CA LEU A 94 0.79 -1.41 2.55
C LEU A 94 0.56 -2.79 3.19
N LEU A 95 1.38 -3.79 2.83
CA LEU A 95 1.34 -5.13 3.44
C LEU A 95 1.75 -5.15 4.93
N ALA A 96 2.42 -4.11 5.42
CA ALA A 96 2.90 -4.04 6.80
C ALA A 96 1.93 -3.29 7.73
N LEU A 97 0.84 -2.73 7.20
CA LEU A 97 -0.20 -2.07 8.00
C LEU A 97 -1.10 -3.11 8.68
N GLU A 98 -1.92 -2.62 9.60
CA GLU A 98 -3.05 -3.41 10.10
C GLU A 98 -3.94 -3.89 8.93
N PRO A 99 -4.38 -5.16 8.89
CA PRO A 99 -5.05 -5.76 7.74
C PRO A 99 -6.25 -4.98 7.20
N GLN A 100 -7.17 -4.52 8.05
CA GLN A 100 -8.37 -3.80 7.61
C GLN A 100 -8.00 -2.44 7.00
N ARG A 101 -7.02 -1.78 7.60
CA ARG A 101 -6.51 -0.52 7.08
C ARG A 101 -5.81 -0.68 5.73
N ALA A 102 -4.98 -1.72 5.58
CA ALA A 102 -4.38 -2.07 4.31
C ALA A 102 -5.46 -2.32 3.25
N LEU A 103 -6.50 -3.09 3.60
CA LEU A 103 -7.59 -3.43 2.70
C LEU A 103 -8.31 -2.19 2.18
N SER A 104 -8.69 -1.27 3.06
CA SER A 104 -9.38 -0.03 2.68
C SER A 104 -8.56 0.79 1.67
N ILE A 105 -7.26 0.98 1.92
CA ILE A 105 -6.39 1.77 1.03
C ILE A 105 -6.19 1.07 -0.32
N VAL A 106 -5.92 -0.24 -0.30
CA VAL A 106 -5.64 -1.00 -1.52
C VAL A 106 -6.89 -1.16 -2.38
N GLN A 107 -8.08 -1.30 -1.79
CA GLN A 107 -9.34 -1.28 -2.53
C GLN A 107 -9.53 0.02 -3.31
N GLU A 108 -9.25 1.17 -2.70
CA GLU A 108 -9.33 2.45 -3.43
C GLU A 108 -8.31 2.54 -4.57
N LEU A 109 -7.07 2.08 -4.33
CA LEU A 109 -6.02 2.06 -5.36
C LEU A 109 -6.42 1.17 -6.54
N ALA A 110 -6.90 -0.04 -6.28
CA ALA A 110 -7.33 -0.99 -7.30
C ALA A 110 -8.53 -0.45 -8.09
N ASN A 111 -9.53 0.11 -7.41
CA ASN A 111 -10.69 0.73 -8.06
C ASN A 111 -10.28 1.89 -8.97
N GLY A 112 -9.36 2.75 -8.53
CA GLY A 112 -8.80 3.82 -9.34
C GLY A 112 -7.98 3.31 -10.54
N ALA A 113 -7.27 2.19 -10.39
CA ALA A 113 -6.53 1.56 -11.48
C ALA A 113 -7.45 0.94 -12.55
N ARG A 114 -8.61 0.42 -12.16
CA ARG A 114 -9.59 -0.19 -13.08
C ARG A 114 -10.43 0.83 -13.87
N ALA A 115 -10.58 2.08 -13.42
CA ALA A 115 -11.52 3.02 -14.04
C ALA A 115 -11.07 4.49 -14.07
N PRO A 116 -10.70 5.03 -15.25
CA PRO A 116 -10.88 6.47 -15.55
C PRO A 116 -12.25 6.78 -16.16
N ALA A 117 -13.04 5.79 -16.61
CA ALA A 117 -14.19 5.99 -17.50
C ALA A 117 -15.60 5.86 -16.89
N SER A 118 -15.76 5.40 -15.63
CA SER A 118 -17.10 5.02 -15.10
C SER A 118 -17.64 5.88 -13.94
N GLY A 119 -17.05 7.04 -13.66
CA GLY A 119 -17.62 8.03 -12.74
C GLY A 119 -17.00 8.08 -11.34
N VAL A 120 -16.48 9.28 -11.01
CA VAL A 120 -16.28 9.86 -9.67
C VAL A 120 -15.56 9.01 -8.60
N VAL A 121 -14.47 8.33 -8.95
CA VAL A 121 -13.44 7.99 -7.95
C VAL A 121 -12.20 8.80 -8.27
N ALA A 122 -11.85 9.76 -7.40
CA ALA A 122 -10.60 10.51 -7.54
C ALA A 122 -9.44 9.52 -7.42
N ALA A 123 -8.72 9.32 -8.54
CA ALA A 123 -7.59 8.41 -8.60
C ALA A 123 -6.46 8.87 -7.68
N TRP A 124 -5.77 7.91 -7.07
CA TRP A 124 -4.61 8.20 -6.25
C TRP A 124 -3.45 8.76 -7.08
N ARG A 125 -2.81 9.82 -6.60
CA ARG A 125 -1.64 10.43 -7.24
C ARG A 125 -0.37 9.75 -6.77
N LEU A 126 0.46 9.31 -7.72
CA LEU A 126 1.77 8.73 -7.46
C LEU A 126 2.85 9.79 -7.73
N GLU A 127 3.41 10.36 -6.66
CA GLU A 127 4.34 11.48 -6.72
C GLU A 127 5.78 11.04 -6.43
N VAL A 128 6.64 11.25 -7.41
CA VAL A 128 8.06 10.98 -7.27
C VAL A 128 8.72 12.11 -6.47
N ILE A 129 9.39 11.75 -5.38
CA ILE A 129 10.20 12.70 -4.60
C ILE A 129 11.69 12.34 -4.67
N THR A 130 12.58 13.33 -4.67
CA THR A 130 14.04 13.10 -4.69
C THR A 130 14.63 13.07 -3.28
N ARG A 131 13.98 13.72 -2.32
CA ARG A 131 14.31 13.69 -0.90
C ARG A 131 13.02 13.67 -0.09
N PHE A 132 13.00 12.89 0.97
CA PHE A 132 11.96 12.95 1.99
C PHE A 132 12.41 13.94 3.07
N SER A 133 11.59 14.96 3.34
CA SER A 133 11.74 15.82 4.52
C SER A 133 10.60 15.49 5.48
N PRO A 134 10.88 14.95 6.67
CA PRO A 134 9.85 14.74 7.70
C PRO A 134 9.31 16.05 8.28
N ARG A 135 9.91 17.20 7.93
CA ARG A 135 9.46 18.53 8.33
C ARG A 135 8.94 19.28 7.10
N GLY A 136 7.63 19.31 6.98
CA GLY A 136 6.84 20.42 6.44
C GLY A 136 6.05 20.99 7.61
#